data_AF-A0A6P7TPF8-F1
#
_entry.id   AF-A0A6P7TPF8-F1
#
_cell.length_a   1.000
_cell.length_b   1.000
_cell.length_c   1.000
_cell.angle_alpha   90.00
_cell.angle_beta   90.00
_cell.angle_gamma   90.00
#
_symmetry.space_group_name_H-M   'P 1'
#
loop_
_entity.id
_entity.type
_entity.pdbx_description
1 polymer ?
#
loop_
_entity_poly.entity_id
_entity_poly.type
_entity_poly.pdbx_seq_one_letter_code
_entity_poly.pdbx_strand_id
1 'polypeptide(L)'
;MGVKQSRFNNVLVVQTGNQRGSSTDSDVFVILYDTSGNATEKMLLDNICKDDFKTGAHDTFFINLPVSFREVAKIELWTKQCHIELTSSNWFIDVIEFRRHFGGNTITFPVFRWIKPEVHYYLYPWDAFLPHHDPDKSQRAAEIEYKCTIYKLNYQENFPVTCEELPRDEEFPLKYKRGILTKKLDIILSAMWTKIVTGDWNTLNDVTNIYRRRKLPMPKSVKFWREDTWFGYQRLNGCNPTVITLCEEIPSK
;
A
#
# COMPACT_ATOMS: atom_id res chain seq x y z
N MET A 1 -49.91 -11.23 12.51
CA MET A 1 -48.90 -11.57 11.49
C MET A 1 -47.59 -10.91 11.89
N GLY A 2 -46.71 -11.63 12.58
CA GLY A 2 -45.39 -11.12 12.93
C GLY A 2 -44.42 -11.45 11.80
N VAL A 3 -43.85 -10.42 11.17
CA VAL A 3 -42.75 -10.60 10.22
C VAL A 3 -41.55 -11.08 11.04
N LYS A 4 -41.29 -12.39 11.04
CA LYS A 4 -39.99 -12.94 11.45
C LYS A 4 -38.98 -12.45 10.41
N GLN A 5 -38.18 -11.43 10.76
CA GLN A 5 -36.99 -11.11 9.97
C GLN A 5 -36.06 -12.34 9.95
N SER A 6 -35.58 -12.66 8.74
CA SER A 6 -34.77 -13.83 8.42
C SER A 6 -33.53 -13.91 9.30
N ARG A 7 -33.19 -15.14 9.69
CA ARG A 7 -32.10 -15.52 10.59
C ARG A 7 -30.69 -15.36 9.99
N PHE A 8 -30.54 -14.73 8.83
CA PHE A 8 -29.27 -14.67 8.09
C PHE A 8 -29.17 -13.41 7.21
N ASN A 9 -27.92 -12.90 7.10
CA ASN A 9 -27.34 -12.08 6.01
C ASN A 9 -26.83 -10.68 6.40
N ASN A 10 -26.04 -10.53 7.48
CA ASN A 10 -25.03 -9.46 7.51
C ASN A 10 -23.67 -10.07 7.22
N VAL A 11 -22.81 -9.33 6.54
CA VAL A 11 -21.52 -9.83 6.08
C VAL A 11 -20.43 -8.84 6.46
N LEU A 12 -19.37 -9.35 7.07
CA LEU A 12 -18.13 -8.63 7.30
C LEU A 12 -17.08 -9.16 6.31
N VAL A 13 -16.62 -8.30 5.41
CA VAL A 13 -15.55 -8.61 4.46
C VAL A 13 -14.27 -8.00 4.99
N VAL A 14 -13.22 -8.80 5.13
CA VAL A 14 -11.90 -8.36 5.56
C VAL A 14 -10.91 -8.56 4.43
N GLN A 15 -10.23 -7.48 4.04
CA GLN A 15 -9.15 -7.52 3.07
C GLN A 15 -7.80 -7.47 3.78
N THR A 16 -7.06 -8.58 3.72
CA THR A 16 -5.68 -8.63 4.18
C THR A 16 -4.76 -8.03 3.11
N GLY A 17 -3.81 -7.19 3.51
CA GLY A 17 -2.93 -6.51 2.56
C GLY A 17 -1.94 -7.45 1.87
N ASN A 18 -1.27 -6.94 0.83
CA ASN A 18 -0.35 -7.71 -0.02
C ASN A 18 1.15 -7.53 0.32
N GLN A 19 1.44 -6.90 1.46
CA GLN A 19 2.78 -6.65 1.99
C GLN A 19 3.44 -7.96 2.45
N ARG A 20 4.76 -7.95 2.63
CA ARG A 20 5.48 -9.14 3.11
C ARG A 20 5.08 -9.48 4.55
N GLY A 21 4.62 -10.72 4.74
CA GLY A 21 4.22 -11.22 6.05
C GLY A 21 3.00 -10.48 6.60
N SER A 22 2.11 -10.02 5.71
CA SER A 22 0.83 -9.40 6.08
C SER A 22 -0.19 -10.38 6.60
N SER A 23 -0.01 -11.69 6.37
CA SER A 23 -0.93 -12.73 6.80
C SER A 23 -0.86 -13.00 8.30
N THR A 24 -1.92 -13.59 8.84
CA THR A 24 -1.93 -14.09 10.22
C THR A 24 -2.58 -15.46 10.30
N ASP A 25 -2.11 -16.27 11.24
CA ASP A 25 -2.73 -17.53 11.65
C ASP A 25 -3.29 -17.43 13.09
N SER A 26 -3.31 -16.21 13.66
CA SER A 26 -3.89 -15.94 14.98
C SER A 26 -5.42 -15.93 14.94
N ASP A 27 -6.05 -16.32 16.06
CA ASP A 27 -7.47 -16.04 16.31
C ASP A 27 -7.75 -14.53 16.23
N VAL A 28 -8.70 -14.14 15.38
CA VAL A 28 -9.15 -12.75 15.20
C VAL A 28 -10.51 -12.56 15.85
N PHE A 29 -10.62 -11.57 16.74
CA PHE A 29 -11.86 -11.26 17.45
C PHE A 29 -12.40 -9.90 17.05
N VAL A 30 -13.73 -9.82 16.95
CA VAL A 30 -14.46 -8.59 16.66
C VAL A 30 -15.62 -8.37 17.63
N ILE A 31 -15.82 -7.11 18.01
CA ILE A 31 -17.05 -6.59 18.59
C ILE A 31 -17.55 -5.43 17.71
N LEU A 32 -18.84 -5.44 17.37
CA LEU A 32 -19.48 -4.34 16.64
C LEU A 32 -20.29 -3.48 17.62
N TYR A 33 -20.12 -2.17 17.52
CA TYR A 33 -20.89 -1.20 18.29
C TYR A 33 -21.86 -0.47 17.37
N ASP A 34 -23.11 -0.31 17.79
CA ASP A 34 -24.10 0.47 17.05
C ASP A 34 -24.14 1.94 17.48
N THR A 35 -24.85 2.76 16.69
CA THR A 35 -25.05 4.19 16.96
C THR A 35 -25.87 4.50 18.23
N SER A 36 -26.47 3.49 18.86
CA SER A 36 -27.19 3.61 20.14
C SER A 36 -26.32 3.18 21.34
N GLY A 37 -25.07 2.81 21.11
CA GLY A 37 -24.13 2.37 22.15
C GLY A 37 -24.28 0.89 22.53
N ASN A 38 -25.08 0.11 21.81
CA ASN A 38 -25.14 -1.34 22.03
C ASN A 38 -23.93 -2.02 21.40
N ALA A 39 -23.40 -3.05 22.06
CA ALA A 39 -22.33 -3.89 21.56
C ALA A 39 -22.86 -5.30 21.24
N THR A 40 -22.27 -5.95 20.24
CA THR A 40 -22.44 -7.39 20.05
C THR A 40 -21.66 -8.18 21.10
N GLU A 41 -21.93 -9.48 21.19
CA GLU A 41 -21.00 -10.39 21.86
C GLU A 41 -19.67 -10.45 21.09
N LYS A 42 -18.62 -10.93 21.78
CA LYS A 42 -17.32 -11.20 21.16
C LYS A 42 -17.48 -12.29 20.11
N MET A 43 -17.13 -11.97 18.87
CA MET A 43 -17.18 -12.91 17.74
C MET A 43 -15.77 -13.33 17.35
N LEU A 44 -15.56 -14.63 17.16
CA LEU A 44 -14.38 -15.16 16.48
C LEU A 44 -14.65 -15.13 14.97
N LEU A 45 -13.76 -14.48 14.21
CA LEU A 45 -13.81 -14.51 12.75
C LEU A 45 -13.07 -15.75 12.25
N ASP A 46 -13.81 -16.76 11.83
CA ASP A 46 -13.27 -18.01 11.33
C ASP A 46 -14.24 -18.65 10.33
N ASN A 47 -13.74 -19.03 9.15
CA ASN A 47 -14.47 -19.80 8.15
C ASN A 47 -14.08 -21.27 8.22
N ILE A 48 -15.08 -22.12 8.47
CA ILE A 48 -14.89 -23.56 8.53
C ILE A 48 -14.23 -24.08 7.24
N CYS A 49 -13.12 -24.82 7.39
CA CYS A 49 -12.35 -25.44 6.31
C CYS A 49 -11.70 -24.46 5.31
N LYS A 50 -11.50 -23.20 5.70
CA LYS A 50 -10.75 -22.24 4.92
C LYS A 50 -9.61 -21.66 5.75
N ASP A 51 -8.47 -21.50 5.11
CA ASP A 51 -7.32 -20.84 5.70
C ASP A 51 -7.46 -19.33 5.46
N ASP A 52 -7.99 -18.61 6.45
CA ASP A 52 -8.32 -17.19 6.36
C ASP A 52 -7.09 -16.29 6.52
N PHE A 53 -7.27 -14.99 6.25
CA PHE A 53 -6.30 -13.92 6.51
C PHE A 53 -4.95 -14.09 5.84
N LYS A 54 -4.93 -14.71 4.65
CA LYS A 54 -3.71 -14.81 3.83
C LYS A 54 -3.39 -13.51 3.13
N THR A 55 -2.11 -13.33 2.80
CA THR A 55 -1.61 -12.13 2.10
C THR A 55 -2.41 -11.88 0.82
N GLY A 56 -3.10 -10.74 0.75
CA GLY A 56 -3.95 -10.33 -0.37
C GLY A 56 -5.33 -10.99 -0.43
N ALA A 57 -5.72 -11.78 0.57
CA ALA A 57 -7.00 -12.47 0.61
C ALA A 57 -8.16 -11.54 0.97
N HIS A 58 -9.33 -11.89 0.44
CA HIS A 58 -10.62 -11.26 0.75
C HIS A 58 -11.47 -12.31 1.46
N ASP A 59 -11.63 -12.17 2.76
CA ASP A 59 -12.32 -13.13 3.61
C ASP A 59 -13.69 -12.58 4.01
N THR A 60 -14.71 -13.44 3.98
CA THR A 60 -16.11 -13.04 4.13
C THR A 60 -16.73 -13.81 5.28
N PHE A 61 -17.19 -13.11 6.31
CA PHE A 61 -17.73 -13.68 7.54
C PHE A 61 -19.20 -13.32 7.71
N PHE A 62 -20.03 -14.29 8.08
CA PHE A 62 -21.45 -14.06 8.34
C PHE A 62 -21.66 -13.62 9.79
N ILE A 63 -22.30 -12.47 9.96
CA ILE A 63 -22.51 -11.84 11.27
C ILE A 63 -23.98 -11.88 11.65
N ASN A 64 -24.26 -12.46 12.82
CA ASN A 64 -25.59 -12.49 13.40
C ASN A 64 -25.74 -11.28 14.33
N LEU A 65 -26.67 -10.38 13.97
CA LEU A 65 -26.98 -9.19 14.77
C LEU A 65 -28.38 -9.31 15.37
N PRO A 66 -28.59 -8.82 16.61
CA PRO A 66 -29.92 -8.75 17.18
C PRO A 66 -30.79 -7.76 16.39
N VAL A 67 -32.12 -7.97 16.40
CA VAL A 67 -33.08 -7.12 15.68
C VAL A 67 -33.01 -5.65 16.14
N SER A 68 -32.64 -5.42 17.40
CA SER A 68 -32.45 -4.08 17.97
C SER A 68 -31.18 -3.36 17.49
N PHE A 69 -30.23 -4.07 16.87
CA PHE A 69 -28.95 -3.51 16.45
C PHE A 69 -29.15 -2.54 15.28
N ARG A 70 -28.75 -1.29 15.48
CA ARG A 70 -28.97 -0.23 14.48
C ARG A 70 -27.89 -0.22 13.40
N GLU A 71 -27.29 0.93 13.15
CA GLU A 71 -26.19 1.11 12.21
C GLU A 71 -24.87 0.92 12.95
N VAL A 72 -23.89 0.27 12.31
CA VAL A 72 -22.55 0.07 12.90
C VAL A 72 -21.85 1.42 13.02
N ALA A 73 -21.53 1.82 14.24
CA ALA A 73 -20.81 3.05 14.55
C ALA A 73 -19.30 2.83 14.62
N LYS A 74 -18.86 1.68 15.13
CA LYS A 74 -17.43 1.30 15.19
C LYS A 74 -17.24 -0.20 15.32
N ILE A 75 -16.03 -0.64 14.99
CA ILE A 75 -15.55 -2.02 15.14
C ILE A 75 -14.42 -2.00 16.16
N GLU A 76 -14.47 -2.89 17.13
CA GLU A 76 -13.31 -3.23 17.96
C GLU A 76 -12.74 -4.55 17.46
N LEU A 77 -11.43 -4.56 17.16
CA LEU A 77 -10.72 -5.67 16.54
C LEU A 77 -9.41 -5.92 17.28
N TRP A 78 -9.10 -7.19 17.55
CA TRP A 78 -7.80 -7.60 18.07
C TRP A 78 -7.49 -9.04 17.66
N THR A 79 -6.21 -9.41 17.77
CA THR A 79 -5.75 -10.77 17.56
C THR A 79 -5.12 -11.33 18.82
N LYS A 80 -5.17 -12.65 19.00
CA LYS A 80 -4.36 -13.30 20.05
C LYS A 80 -2.90 -13.37 19.65
N GLN A 81 -2.04 -13.49 20.66
CA GLN A 81 -0.66 -13.86 20.47
C GLN A 81 -0.55 -15.23 19.80
N CYS A 82 0.09 -15.27 18.63
CA CYS A 82 0.49 -16.54 18.02
C CYS A 82 1.74 -17.06 18.73
N HIS A 83 1.74 -18.35 19.09
CA HIS A 83 2.86 -19.01 19.77
C HIS A 83 3.91 -19.60 18.80
N ILE A 84 3.72 -19.45 17.48
CA ILE A 84 4.67 -19.94 16.48
C ILE A 84 5.72 -18.86 16.23
N GLU A 85 6.93 -19.04 16.79
CA GLU A 85 8.02 -18.06 16.81
C GLU A 85 8.54 -17.61 15.43
N LEU A 86 8.25 -18.36 14.36
CA LEU A 86 8.81 -18.14 13.02
C LEU A 86 8.02 -17.14 12.16
N THR A 87 6.82 -16.72 12.59
CA THR A 87 5.98 -15.77 11.86
C THR A 87 5.76 -14.53 12.70
N SER A 88 5.92 -13.34 12.09
CA SER A 88 5.47 -12.09 12.72
C SER A 88 3.99 -12.24 13.04
N SER A 89 3.63 -12.09 14.31
CA SER A 89 2.24 -12.17 14.78
C SER A 89 1.41 -10.94 14.40
N ASN A 90 2.01 -9.97 13.71
CA ASN A 90 1.33 -8.77 13.25
C ASN A 90 0.59 -9.06 11.94
N TRP A 91 -0.63 -8.58 11.86
CA TRP A 91 -1.51 -8.76 10.70
C TRP A 91 -1.71 -7.43 9.99
N PHE A 92 -1.53 -7.35 8.67
CA PHE A 92 -1.81 -6.10 7.94
C PHE A 92 -3.17 -6.15 7.25
N ILE A 93 -4.03 -5.20 7.58
CA ILE A 93 -5.37 -5.09 7.01
C ILE A 93 -5.41 -3.86 6.10
N ASP A 94 -5.87 -4.02 4.87
CA ASP A 94 -6.16 -2.88 3.99
C ASP A 94 -7.49 -2.25 4.41
N VAL A 95 -8.58 -3.02 4.35
CA VAL A 95 -9.95 -2.54 4.48
C VAL A 95 -10.82 -3.59 5.15
N ILE A 96 -11.79 -3.15 5.96
CA ILE A 96 -12.91 -3.96 6.42
C ILE A 96 -14.20 -3.34 5.87
N GLU A 97 -15.11 -4.15 5.34
CA GLU A 97 -16.41 -3.71 4.87
C GLU A 97 -17.52 -4.46 5.58
N PHE A 98 -18.49 -3.73 6.11
CA PHE A 98 -19.71 -4.30 6.67
C PHE A 98 -20.87 -4.09 5.70
N ARG A 99 -21.58 -5.17 5.35
CA ARG A 99 -22.68 -5.18 4.38
C ARG A 99 -23.96 -5.72 5.01
N ARG A 100 -25.05 -4.96 4.89
CA ARG A 100 -26.40 -5.40 5.27
C ARG A 100 -27.16 -5.88 4.03
N HIS A 101 -27.71 -7.10 4.06
CA HIS A 101 -28.31 -7.71 2.86
C HIS A 101 -29.63 -7.08 2.40
N PHE A 102 -30.42 -6.47 3.28
CA PHE A 102 -31.68 -5.84 2.90
C PHE A 102 -31.56 -4.32 2.83
N GLY A 103 -31.26 -3.80 1.63
CA GLY A 103 -31.32 -2.37 1.31
C GLY A 103 -30.34 -1.47 2.06
N GLY A 104 -29.33 -2.04 2.73
CA GLY A 104 -28.33 -1.29 3.48
C GLY A 104 -27.16 -0.87 2.61
N ASN A 105 -26.61 0.30 2.91
CA ASN A 105 -25.33 0.73 2.35
C ASN A 105 -24.19 -0.15 2.92
N THR A 106 -23.17 -0.39 2.11
CA THR A 106 -21.89 -0.92 2.59
C THR A 106 -21.21 0.16 3.42
N ILE A 107 -20.76 -0.20 4.62
CA ILE A 107 -19.96 0.66 5.48
C ILE A 107 -18.51 0.21 5.36
N THR A 108 -17.64 1.12 4.98
CA THR A 108 -16.21 0.84 4.77
C THR A 108 -15.38 1.43 5.90
N PHE A 109 -14.49 0.60 6.43
CA PHE A 109 -13.50 0.92 7.45
C PHE A 109 -12.12 0.79 6.81
N PRO A 110 -11.54 1.87 6.28
CA PRO A 110 -10.16 1.85 5.79
C PRO A 110 -9.22 1.68 6.98
N VAL A 111 -8.40 0.63 6.97
CA VAL A 111 -7.51 0.31 8.10
C VAL A 111 -6.08 0.68 7.77
N PHE A 112 -5.51 0.07 6.72
CA PHE A 112 -4.13 0.24 6.24
C PHE A 112 -3.08 0.23 7.38
N ARG A 113 -3.21 -0.70 8.33
CA ARG A 113 -2.38 -0.77 9.54
C ARG A 113 -1.96 -2.20 9.85
N TRP A 114 -0.80 -2.32 10.51
CA TRP A 114 -0.38 -3.54 11.21
C TRP A 114 -1.09 -3.63 12.56
N ILE A 115 -1.95 -4.64 12.71
CA ILE A 115 -2.61 -5.03 13.94
C ILE A 115 -1.64 -5.86 14.77
N LYS A 116 -1.27 -5.32 15.94
CA LYS A 116 -0.42 -6.01 16.91
C LYS A 116 -1.27 -6.97 17.76
N PRO A 117 -0.74 -8.13 18.17
CA PRO A 117 -1.44 -9.04 19.07
C PRO A 117 -1.76 -8.39 20.40
N GLU A 118 -2.89 -8.81 20.99
CA GLU A 118 -3.40 -8.38 22.29
C GLU A 118 -3.69 -6.87 22.40
N VAL A 119 -3.58 -6.12 21.29
CA VAL A 119 -3.93 -4.70 21.23
C VAL A 119 -5.31 -4.57 20.61
N HIS A 120 -6.20 -3.88 21.31
CA HIS A 120 -7.55 -3.58 20.85
C HIS A 120 -7.56 -2.31 19.99
N TYR A 121 -7.97 -2.46 18.74
CA TYR A 121 -8.10 -1.37 17.78
C TYR A 121 -9.58 -1.01 17.60
N TYR A 122 -9.92 0.25 17.82
CA TYR A 122 -11.22 0.82 17.51
C TYR A 122 -11.15 1.47 16.13
N LEU A 123 -12.02 1.02 15.23
CA LEU A 123 -12.08 1.41 13.82
C LEU A 123 -13.43 2.05 13.53
N TYR A 124 -13.40 3.22 12.90
CA TYR A 124 -14.59 4.00 12.56
C TYR A 124 -14.84 4.01 11.05
N PRO A 125 -16.10 4.19 10.61
CA PRO A 125 -16.40 4.37 9.20
C PRO A 125 -15.60 5.54 8.62
N TRP A 126 -14.89 5.29 7.52
CA TRP A 126 -14.04 6.28 6.82
C TRP A 126 -12.89 6.89 7.66
N ASP A 127 -12.65 6.39 8.87
CA ASP A 127 -11.62 6.75 9.88
C ASP A 127 -10.74 7.98 9.58
N ALA A 128 -11.37 9.16 9.46
CA ALA A 128 -10.70 10.40 9.10
C ALA A 128 -11.12 11.52 10.06
N PHE A 129 -10.37 11.66 11.16
CA PHE A 129 -10.62 12.68 12.18
C PHE A 129 -9.44 13.65 12.34
N LEU A 130 -9.77 14.93 12.54
CA LEU A 130 -8.81 15.88 13.08
C LEU A 130 -8.46 15.49 14.53
N PRO A 131 -7.22 15.71 15.00
CA PRO A 131 -6.78 15.25 16.33
C PRO A 131 -7.70 15.65 17.50
N HIS A 132 -8.35 16.82 17.42
CA HIS A 132 -9.24 17.31 18.47
C HIS A 132 -10.63 16.66 18.45
N HIS A 133 -11.06 16.14 17.29
CA HIS A 133 -12.33 15.44 17.08
C HIS A 133 -12.20 13.91 17.06
N ASP A 134 -10.98 13.39 17.21
CA ASP A 134 -10.73 11.96 17.25
C ASP A 134 -11.41 11.35 18.49
N PRO A 135 -12.31 10.36 18.31
CA PRO A 135 -12.99 9.71 19.43
C PRO A 135 -12.04 8.89 20.31
N ASP A 136 -10.92 8.38 19.76
CA ASP A 136 -9.96 7.52 20.46
C ASP A 136 -8.56 8.16 20.51
N LYS A 137 -8.47 9.29 21.22
CA LYS A 137 -7.23 10.08 21.39
C LYS A 137 -6.05 9.26 21.92
N SER A 138 -6.32 8.29 22.80
CA SER A 138 -5.32 7.40 23.38
C SER A 138 -4.69 6.48 22.32
N GLN A 139 -5.52 5.88 21.46
CA GLN A 139 -5.06 5.04 20.36
C GLN A 139 -4.24 5.87 19.37
N ARG A 140 -4.74 7.05 18.99
CA ARG A 140 -4.01 7.99 18.12
C ARG A 140 -2.62 8.34 18.67
N ALA A 141 -2.53 8.67 19.97
CA ALA A 141 -1.27 9.02 20.60
C ALA A 141 -0.28 7.85 20.58
N ALA A 142 -0.73 6.63 20.90
CA ALA A 142 0.09 5.42 20.86
C ALA A 142 0.57 5.09 19.43
N GLU A 143 -0.28 5.27 18.42
CA GLU A 143 0.08 5.09 17.02
C GLU A 143 1.13 6.11 16.57
N ILE A 144 1.00 7.38 16.96
CA ILE A 144 1.98 8.42 16.66
C ILE A 144 3.33 8.12 17.34
N GLU A 145 3.31 7.76 18.63
CA GLU A 145 4.51 7.39 19.36
C GLU A 145 5.23 6.22 18.67
N TYR A 146 4.48 5.17 18.30
CA TYR A 146 5.02 4.06 17.53
C TYR A 146 5.62 4.51 16.19
N LYS A 147 4.94 5.38 15.44
CA LYS A 147 5.48 5.91 14.18
C LYS A 147 6.80 6.66 14.40
N CYS A 148 6.89 7.50 15.43
CA CYS A 148 8.14 8.17 15.78
C CYS A 148 9.30 7.20 16.07
N THR A 149 9.02 5.98 16.54
CA THR A 149 10.08 4.96 16.76
C THR A 149 10.58 4.31 15.47
N ILE A 150 9.75 4.19 14.43
CA ILE A 150 10.11 3.49 13.19
C ILE A 150 10.57 4.43 12.07
N TYR A 151 10.11 5.69 12.05
CA TYR A 151 10.55 6.71 11.10
C TYR A 151 11.77 7.46 11.65
N LYS A 152 12.92 6.78 11.72
CA LYS A 152 14.18 7.38 12.17
C LYS A 152 14.79 8.24 11.08
N LEU A 153 15.04 9.51 11.39
CA LEU A 153 15.49 10.50 10.42
C LEU A 153 17.01 10.58 10.36
N ASN A 154 17.56 10.54 9.15
CA ASN A 154 18.96 10.73 8.83
C ASN A 154 19.17 12.13 8.24
N TYR A 155 19.93 12.95 8.96
CA TYR A 155 20.26 14.33 8.59
C TYR A 155 21.64 14.38 7.97
N GLN A 156 21.73 14.98 6.79
CA GLN A 156 22.99 15.23 6.10
C GLN A 156 23.02 16.68 5.64
N GLU A 157 24.15 17.36 5.87
CA GLU A 157 24.32 18.76 5.51
C GLU A 157 24.15 18.95 4.00
N ASN A 158 23.35 19.94 3.58
CA ASN A 158 23.03 20.24 2.18
C ASN A 158 22.22 19.17 1.42
N PHE A 159 21.69 18.14 2.09
CA PHE A 159 20.78 17.15 1.49
C PHE A 159 19.41 17.19 2.16
N PRO A 160 18.33 16.81 1.44
CA PRO A 160 17.04 16.55 2.05
C PRO A 160 17.14 15.48 3.15
N VAL A 161 16.36 15.64 4.20
CA VAL A 161 16.26 14.64 5.28
C VAL A 161 15.75 13.33 4.71
N THR A 162 16.39 12.22 5.09
CA THR A 162 16.01 10.87 4.67
C THR A 162 15.61 10.03 5.88
N CYS A 163 15.02 8.86 5.66
CA CYS A 163 14.87 7.86 6.72
C CYS A 163 16.13 6.97 6.75
N GLU A 164 16.64 6.64 7.93
CA GLU A 164 17.80 5.75 8.11
C GLU A 164 17.54 4.36 7.52
N GLU A 165 16.37 3.81 7.81
CA GLU A 165 15.90 2.53 7.31
C GLU A 165 14.49 2.69 6.74
N LEU A 166 14.15 1.90 5.73
CA LEU A 166 12.80 1.88 5.16
C LEU A 166 11.84 1.23 6.16
N PRO A 167 10.85 1.96 6.72
CA PRO A 167 9.90 1.37 7.63
C PRO A 167 9.09 0.28 6.93
N ARG A 168 8.70 -0.76 7.68
CA ARG A 168 7.92 -1.89 7.13
C ARG A 168 6.64 -1.42 6.44
N ASP A 169 6.01 -0.36 6.96
CA ASP A 169 4.78 0.25 6.45
C ASP A 169 4.94 0.81 5.04
N GLU A 170 6.16 1.25 4.69
CA GLU A 170 6.52 1.85 3.41
C GLU A 170 7.13 0.83 2.44
N GLU A 171 7.22 -0.45 2.84
CA GLU A 171 7.75 -1.48 1.96
C GLU A 171 6.82 -1.76 0.78
N PHE A 172 7.42 -1.82 -0.41
CA PHE A 172 6.70 -2.33 -1.57
C PHE A 172 6.17 -3.75 -1.35
N PRO A 173 4.99 -4.08 -1.91
CA PRO A 173 4.46 -5.43 -1.93
C PRO A 173 5.47 -6.43 -2.52
N LEU A 174 5.42 -7.69 -2.06
CA LEU A 174 6.35 -8.75 -2.49
C LEU A 174 6.40 -8.91 -4.01
N LYS A 175 5.24 -8.86 -4.66
CA LYS A 175 5.12 -8.97 -6.12
C LYS A 175 5.88 -7.86 -6.85
N TYR A 176 5.81 -6.63 -6.33
CA TYR A 176 6.50 -5.48 -6.90
C TYR A 176 8.01 -5.60 -6.69
N LYS A 177 8.46 -5.96 -5.48
CA LYS A 177 9.90 -6.21 -5.18
C LYS A 177 10.48 -7.31 -6.10
N ARG A 178 9.76 -8.41 -6.30
CA ARG A 178 10.16 -9.47 -7.25
C ARG A 178 10.28 -8.94 -8.67
N GLY A 179 9.33 -8.12 -9.11
CA GLY A 179 9.37 -7.48 -10.43
C GLY A 179 10.56 -6.55 -10.63
N ILE A 180 10.98 -5.81 -9.60
CA ILE A 180 12.22 -5.01 -9.65
C ILE A 180 13.44 -5.91 -9.79
N LEU A 181 13.52 -6.98 -8.99
CA LEU A 181 14.68 -7.89 -9.00
C LEU A 181 14.83 -8.60 -10.35
N THR A 182 13.74 -9.13 -10.91
CA THR A 182 13.76 -9.79 -12.22
C THR A 182 14.17 -8.81 -13.31
N LYS A 183 13.60 -7.60 -13.32
CA LYS A 183 13.99 -6.54 -14.27
C LYS A 183 15.46 -6.16 -14.13
N LYS A 184 15.99 -6.08 -12.91
CA LYS A 184 17.40 -5.78 -12.66
C LYS A 184 18.31 -6.86 -13.25
N LEU A 185 17.99 -8.13 -13.03
CA LEU A 185 18.72 -9.27 -13.59
C LEU A 185 18.65 -9.26 -15.13
N ASP A 186 17.47 -9.05 -15.70
CA ASP A 186 17.28 -8.93 -17.15
C ASP A 186 18.11 -7.78 -17.74
N ILE A 187 18.16 -6.63 -17.07
CA ILE A 187 18.98 -5.48 -17.48
C ILE A 187 20.46 -5.83 -17.44
N ILE A 188 20.94 -6.48 -16.38
CA ILE A 188 22.35 -6.87 -16.23
C ILE A 188 22.77 -7.87 -17.32
N LEU A 189 21.97 -8.93 -17.52
CA LEU A 189 22.20 -9.89 -18.60
C LEU A 189 22.19 -9.20 -19.96
N SER A 190 21.18 -8.36 -20.23
CA SER A 190 21.09 -7.58 -21.46
C SER A 190 22.31 -6.67 -21.65
N ALA A 191 22.82 -6.02 -20.60
CA ALA A 191 23.98 -5.15 -20.67
C ALA A 191 25.26 -5.93 -20.98
N MET A 192 25.45 -7.10 -20.37
CA MET A 192 26.57 -8.00 -20.70
C MET A 192 26.57 -8.39 -22.17
N TRP A 193 25.42 -8.83 -22.70
CA TRP A 193 25.26 -9.13 -24.13
C TRP A 193 25.44 -7.88 -25.01
N THR A 194 24.97 -6.71 -24.55
CA THR A 194 25.15 -5.45 -25.28
C THR A 194 26.64 -5.15 -25.46
N LYS A 195 27.47 -5.30 -24.41
CA LYS A 195 28.92 -5.09 -24.50
C LYS A 195 29.60 -6.01 -25.53
N ILE A 196 29.13 -7.26 -25.64
CA ILE A 196 29.64 -8.23 -26.62
C ILE A 196 29.20 -7.86 -28.04
N VAL A 197 28.01 -7.30 -28.20
CA VAL A 197 27.35 -7.10 -29.50
C VAL A 197 27.57 -5.71 -30.10
N THR A 198 27.70 -4.66 -29.29
CA THR A 198 27.86 -3.30 -29.79
C THR A 198 29.27 -3.00 -30.29
N GLY A 199 30.25 -3.83 -29.91
CA GLY A 199 31.67 -3.61 -30.24
C GLY A 199 32.18 -2.26 -29.73
N ASP A 200 33.38 -1.89 -30.18
CA ASP A 200 33.91 -0.54 -30.00
C ASP A 200 33.19 0.46 -30.92
N TRP A 201 32.93 1.65 -30.40
CA TRP A 201 32.30 2.71 -31.19
C TRP A 201 33.38 3.49 -31.92
N ASN A 202 33.36 3.42 -33.25
CA ASN A 202 34.27 4.14 -34.11
C ASN A 202 33.60 5.39 -34.71
N THR A 203 32.27 5.38 -34.79
CA THR A 203 31.45 6.49 -35.25
C THR A 203 30.31 6.78 -34.30
N LEU A 204 29.82 8.01 -34.32
CA LEU A 204 28.63 8.39 -33.57
C LEU A 204 27.37 7.57 -33.93
N ASN A 205 27.32 6.98 -35.13
CA ASN A 205 26.18 6.16 -35.54
C ASN A 205 26.17 4.78 -34.84
N ASP A 206 27.30 4.35 -34.29
CA ASP A 206 27.44 3.07 -33.60
C ASP A 206 26.62 3.04 -32.30
N VAL A 207 26.26 4.20 -31.73
CA VAL A 207 25.31 4.32 -30.61
C VAL A 207 23.97 3.65 -30.91
N THR A 208 23.56 3.60 -32.19
CA THR A 208 22.30 2.98 -32.60
C THR A 208 22.30 1.46 -32.44
N ASN A 209 23.48 0.83 -32.36
CA ASN A 209 23.63 -0.61 -32.15
C ASN A 209 23.04 -1.05 -30.79
N ILE A 210 23.02 -0.17 -29.78
CA ILE A 210 22.36 -0.44 -28.48
C ILE A 210 20.87 -0.76 -28.67
N TYR A 211 20.21 -0.09 -29.62
CA TYR A 211 18.77 -0.19 -29.82
C TYR A 211 18.39 -1.26 -30.86
N ARG A 212 19.28 -1.61 -31.78
CA ARG A 212 19.00 -2.60 -32.83
C ARG A 212 18.78 -4.02 -32.31
N ARG A 213 19.45 -4.39 -31.22
CA ARG A 213 19.41 -5.78 -30.68
C ARG A 213 18.77 -5.92 -29.30
N ARG A 214 18.45 -4.82 -28.60
CA ARG A 214 17.60 -4.88 -27.40
C ARG A 214 16.13 -4.90 -27.82
N LYS A 215 15.25 -5.37 -26.93
CA LYS A 215 13.80 -5.03 -26.96
C LYS A 215 13.54 -3.52 -26.71
N LEU A 216 14.55 -2.64 -26.84
CA LEU A 216 14.38 -1.22 -26.66
C LEU A 216 13.96 -0.61 -28.00
N PRO A 217 12.83 0.11 -28.06
CA PRO A 217 12.42 0.78 -29.27
C PRO A 217 13.46 1.83 -29.67
N MET A 218 13.78 1.89 -30.97
CA MET A 218 14.65 2.92 -31.50
C MET A 218 14.05 4.31 -31.20
N PRO A 219 14.79 5.22 -30.54
CA PRO A 219 14.29 6.56 -30.26
C PRO A 219 14.02 7.33 -31.56
N LYS A 220 12.91 8.07 -31.61
CA LYS A 220 12.58 8.93 -32.76
C LYS A 220 13.66 9.99 -33.00
N SER A 221 14.34 10.43 -31.94
CA SER A 221 15.42 11.42 -31.99
C SER A 221 16.61 10.97 -32.84
N VAL A 222 16.83 9.67 -33.08
CA VAL A 222 17.96 9.18 -33.91
C VAL A 222 17.93 9.76 -35.33
N LYS A 223 16.76 10.17 -35.83
CA LYS A 223 16.64 10.81 -37.15
C LYS A 223 17.09 12.27 -37.15
N PHE A 224 16.99 12.96 -36.01
CA PHE A 224 17.04 14.41 -35.95
C PHE A 224 18.02 14.98 -34.92
N TRP A 225 18.72 14.11 -34.16
CA TRP A 225 19.60 14.53 -33.06
C TRP A 225 20.78 15.42 -33.49
N ARG A 226 21.04 15.56 -34.79
CA ARG A 226 22.03 16.46 -35.38
C ARG A 226 21.46 17.82 -35.80
N GLU A 227 20.15 18.02 -35.70
CA GLU A 227 19.49 19.26 -36.07
C GLU A 227 19.39 20.19 -34.86
N ASP A 228 19.81 21.45 -35.02
CA ASP A 228 19.74 22.47 -33.96
C ASP A 228 18.31 22.71 -33.47
N THR A 229 17.34 22.61 -34.37
CA THR A 229 15.90 22.71 -34.05
C THR A 229 15.49 21.63 -33.05
N TRP A 230 15.96 20.40 -33.23
CA TRP A 230 15.69 19.28 -32.32
C TRP A 230 16.52 19.34 -31.05
N PHE A 231 17.74 19.87 -31.12
CA PHE A 231 18.53 20.17 -29.93
C PHE A 231 17.82 21.19 -29.03
N GLY A 232 17.34 22.30 -29.61
CA GLY A 232 16.55 23.31 -28.91
C GLY A 232 15.19 22.79 -28.43
N TYR A 233 14.48 22.03 -29.26
CA TYR A 233 13.19 21.41 -28.92
C TYR A 233 13.26 20.57 -27.63
N GLN A 234 14.36 19.84 -27.42
CA GLN A 234 14.57 19.04 -26.22
C GLN A 234 14.68 19.87 -24.93
N ARG A 235 14.94 21.18 -25.01
CA ARG A 235 14.96 22.07 -23.82
C ARG A 235 13.56 22.47 -23.36
N LEU A 236 12.56 22.25 -24.20
CA LEU A 236 11.16 22.52 -23.88
C LEU A 236 10.35 21.23 -23.71
N ASN A 237 10.69 20.18 -24.46
CA ASN A 237 9.89 18.96 -24.56
C ASN A 237 10.70 17.66 -24.30
N GLY A 238 11.96 17.79 -23.90
CA GLY A 238 12.82 16.65 -23.55
C GLY A 238 12.67 16.20 -22.11
N CYS A 239 13.65 15.44 -21.62
CA CYS A 239 13.62 14.88 -20.26
C CYS A 239 13.89 15.91 -19.14
N ASN A 240 14.38 17.10 -19.47
CA ASN A 240 14.68 18.14 -18.49
C ASN A 240 14.27 19.55 -18.99
N PRO A 241 12.96 19.86 -19.00
CA PRO A 241 12.44 21.10 -19.57
C PRO A 241 12.42 22.29 -18.59
N THR A 242 13.21 22.24 -17.51
CA THR A 242 13.11 23.21 -16.39
C THR A 242 14.27 24.21 -16.31
N VAL A 243 15.30 24.06 -17.15
CA VAL A 243 16.54 24.84 -17.05
C VAL A 243 16.53 26.10 -17.93
N ILE A 244 15.82 26.08 -19.06
CA ILE A 244 15.82 27.20 -20.00
C ILE A 244 15.00 28.38 -19.45
N THR A 245 15.60 29.57 -19.47
CA THR A 245 14.98 30.82 -19.06
C THR A 245 15.19 31.90 -20.11
N LEU A 246 14.36 32.94 -20.09
CA LEU A 246 14.57 34.11 -20.94
C LEU A 246 15.84 34.83 -20.51
N CYS A 247 16.76 35.02 -21.45
CA CYS A 247 18.00 35.78 -21.24
C CYS A 247 17.74 37.25 -21.59
N GLU A 248 17.69 38.12 -20.59
CA GLU A 248 17.50 39.57 -20.78
C GLU A 248 18.84 40.29 -21.04
N GLU A 249 19.94 39.76 -20.51
CA GLU A 249 21.31 40.26 -20.71
C GLU A 249 22.30 39.09 -20.77
N ILE A 250 23.29 39.19 -21.66
CA ILE A 250 24.32 38.15 -21.81
C ILE A 250 25.20 38.10 -20.56
N PRO A 251 25.32 36.95 -19.86
CA PRO A 251 26.15 36.84 -18.67
C PRO A 251 27.62 37.19 -18.94
N SER A 252 28.28 37.83 -17.97
CA SER A 252 29.68 38.25 -18.09
C SER A 252 30.69 37.09 -18.05
N LYS A 253 30.26 35.89 -17.61
CA LYS A 253 30.94 34.59 -17.67
C LYS A 253 29.99 33.46 -17.34
#